data_AF-A0A0K6IY00-F1
#
_entry.id   AF-A0A0K6IY00-F1
#
_cell.length_a   1.000
_cell.length_b   1.000
_cell.length_c   1.000
_cell.angle_alpha   90.00
_cell.angle_beta   90.00
_cell.angle_gamma   90.00
#
_symmetry.space_group_name_H-M   'P 1'
#
loop_
_entity.id
_entity.type
_entity.pdbx_description
1 polymer ?
#
loop_
_entity_poly.entity_id
_entity_poly.type
_entity_poly.pdbx_seq_one_letter_code
_entity_poly.pdbx_strand_id
1 'polypeptide(L)' 'QIPPDRYRMHYVKVKVRVHRYLDGRLAIFHGPRRLARYTADGQLQTPELQVVA' A
#
# COMPACT_ATOMS: atom_id res chain seq x y z
N GLN A 1 7.58 -27.12 0.08
CA GLN A 1 7.32 -25.81 -0.55
C GLN A 1 5.81 -25.57 -0.59
N ILE A 2 5.31 -24.38 -0.22
CA ILE A 2 3.88 -24.08 -0.17
C ILE A 2 3.37 -23.75 -1.59
N PRO A 3 2.21 -24.27 -2.03
CA PRO A 3 1.64 -23.96 -3.34
C PRO A 3 1.29 -22.46 -3.49
N PRO A 4 1.40 -21.91 -4.70
CA PRO A 4 0.97 -20.53 -4.98
C PRO A 4 -0.53 -20.39 -4.79
N ASP A 5 -0.93 -19.36 -4.04
CA ASP A 5 -2.32 -19.06 -3.69
C ASP A 5 -2.68 -17.66 -4.22
N ARG A 6 -3.79 -17.56 -4.97
CA ARG A 6 -4.28 -16.29 -5.54
C ARG A 6 -4.67 -15.26 -4.46
N TYR A 7 -4.97 -15.71 -3.25
CA TYR A 7 -5.28 -14.85 -2.11
C TYR A 7 -4.03 -14.37 -1.36
N ARG A 8 -2.87 -15.02 -1.57
CA ARG A 8 -1.59 -14.62 -1.00
C ARG A 8 -0.77 -13.85 -2.01
N MET A 9 -1.00 -12.54 -2.05
CA MET A 9 -0.23 -11.64 -2.89
C MET A 9 1.24 -11.61 -2.43
N HIS A 10 2.17 -11.94 -3.33
CA HIS A 10 3.60 -11.86 -3.09
C HIS A 10 4.15 -10.56 -3.69
N TYR A 11 4.61 -9.65 -2.83
CA TYR A 11 5.09 -8.33 -3.27
C TYR A 11 6.62 -8.18 -3.25
N VAL A 12 7.37 -9.27 -3.03
CA VAL A 12 8.84 -9.20 -3.06
C VAL A 12 9.29 -8.89 -4.49
N LYS A 13 10.14 -7.87 -4.64
CA LYS A 13 10.72 -7.40 -5.93
C LYS A 13 9.69 -6.93 -6.97
N VAL A 14 8.44 -6.68 -6.60
CA VAL A 14 7.46 -6.12 -7.54
C VAL A 14 7.78 -4.67 -7.86
N LYS A 15 7.56 -4.26 -9.12
CA LYS A 15 7.57 -2.85 -9.49
C LYS A 15 6.32 -2.17 -8.93
N VAL A 16 6.50 -0.99 -8.35
CA VAL A 16 5.44 -0.18 -7.77
C VAL A 16 5.44 1.22 -8.38
N ARG A 17 4.31 1.91 -8.27
CA ARG A 17 4.19 3.34 -8.57
C ARG A 17 4.12 4.10 -7.26
N VAL A 18 4.95 5.14 -7.14
CA VAL A 18 4.90 6.08 -6.01
C VAL A 18 4.24 7.36 -6.50
N HIS A 19 3.15 7.76 -5.86
CA HIS A 19 2.45 9.01 -6.14
C HIS A 19 2.78 10.02 -5.05
N ARG A 20 3.22 11.22 -5.43
CA ARG A 20 3.32 12.39 -4.55
C ARG A 20 2.16 13.32 -4.83
N TYR A 21 1.41 13.66 -3.78
CA TYR A 21 0.31 14.61 -3.84
C TYR A 21 0.81 16.04 -3.57
N LEU A 22 -0.03 17.03 -3.90
CA LEU A 22 0.28 18.46 -3.70
C LEU A 22 0.54 18.82 -2.22
N ASP A 23 -0.09 18.11 -1.29
CA ASP A 23 0.11 18.25 0.16
C ASP A 23 1.38 17.54 0.68
N GLY A 24 2.24 17.04 -0.23
CA GLY A 24 3.47 16.33 0.11
C GLY A 24 3.27 14.87 0.51
N ARG A 25 2.03 14.41 0.73
CA ARG A 25 1.77 13.01 1.07
C ARG A 25 2.18 12.07 -0.04
N LEU A 26 2.52 10.85 0.33
CA LEU A 26 2.95 9.80 -0.59
C LEU A 26 2.00 8.61 -0.56
N ALA A 27 1.83 7.93 -1.67
CA ALA A 27 1.12 6.65 -1.73
C ALA A 27 1.83 5.67 -2.66
N ILE A 28 1.88 4.40 -2.24
CA ILE A 28 2.48 3.30 -2.98
C ILE A 28 1.37 2.46 -3.59
N PHE A 29 1.49 2.18 -4.89
CA PHE A 29 0.51 1.40 -5.65
C PHE A 29 1.16 0.21 -6.38
N HIS A 30 0.42 -0.90 -6.42
CA HIS A 30 0.64 -2.00 -7.36
C HIS A 30 -0.62 -2.18 -8.20
N GLY A 31 -0.56 -1.74 -9.47
CA GLY A 31 -1.75 -1.60 -10.31
C GLY A 31 -2.77 -0.61 -9.70
N PRO A 32 -4.07 -0.92 -9.68
CA PRO A 32 -5.09 -0.08 -9.05
C PRO A 32 -5.08 -0.17 -7.51
N ARG A 33 -4.31 -1.08 -6.92
CA ARG A 33 -4.31 -1.33 -5.48
C ARG A 33 -3.31 -0.42 -4.76
N ARG A 34 -3.80 0.40 -3.83
CA ARG A 34 -2.96 1.13 -2.88
C ARG A 34 -2.44 0.18 -1.81
N LEU A 35 -1.12 0.11 -1.64
CA LEU A 35 -0.44 -0.72 -0.64
C LEU A 35 -0.23 0.04 0.67
N ALA A 36 0.13 1.32 0.59
CA ALA A 36 0.41 2.16 1.75
C ALA A 36 0.21 3.63 1.43
N ARG A 37 0.00 4.43 2.48
CA ARG A 37 -0.02 5.90 2.42
C ARG A 37 0.91 6.45 3.49
N TYR A 38 1.60 7.53 3.18
CA TYR A 38 2.54 8.18 4.08
C TYR A 38 2.23 9.66 4.20
N THR A 39 2.52 10.24 5.35
CA THR A 39 2.53 11.70 5.56
C THR A 39 3.65 12.34 4.73
N ALA A 40 3.65 13.67 4.66
CA ALA A 40 4.74 14.42 4.01
C ALA A 40 6.11 14.14 4.66
N ASP A 41 6.13 13.89 5.97
CA ASP A 41 7.34 13.54 6.74
C ASP A 41 7.71 12.04 6.64
N GLY A 42 7.02 11.27 5.79
CA GLY A 42 7.30 9.86 5.57
C GLY A 42 6.74 8.91 6.64
N GLN A 43 5.83 9.35 7.51
CA GLN A 43 5.20 8.49 8.50
C GLN A 43 4.08 7.64 7.88
N LEU A 44 4.05 6.34 8.17
CA LEU A 44 3.03 5.44 7.65
C LEU A 44 1.65 5.81 8.23
N GLN A 45 0.67 6.02 7.35
CA GLN A 45 -0.72 6.20 7.75
C GLN A 45 -1.36 4.82 7.86
N THR A 46 -1.52 4.33 9.09
CA THR A 46 -2.31 3.15 9.37
C THR A 46 -3.77 3.49 9.07
N PRO A 47 -4.47 2.73 8.21
CA PRO A 47 -5.89 2.92 8.06
C PRO A 47 -6.56 2.63 9.40
N GLU A 48 -7.39 3.56 9.86
CA GLU A 48 -8.36 3.27 10.92
C GLU A 48 -9.29 2.18 10.38
N LEU A 49 -9.17 0.97 10.91
CA LEU A 49 -10.13 -0.09 10.68
C LEU A 49 -11.42 0.32 11.38
N GLN A 50 -12.35 0.94 10.64
CA GLN A 50 -13.72 1.06 11.12
C GLN A 50 -14.33 -0.34 11.15
N VAL A 51 -14.39 -0.93 12.34
CA VAL A 51 -15.20 -2.12 12.58
C VAL A 51 -16.65 -1.65 12.55
N VAL A 52 -17.37 -1.99 11.50
CA VAL A 52 -18.82 -1.84 11.46
C VAL A 52 -19.39 -2.96 12.32
N ALA A 53 -20.02 -2.59 13.43
CA ALA A 53 -20.71 -3.50 14.35
C ALA A 53 -22.03 -4.01 13.76
#